data_AF-A0A9P8C1C7-F1
#
_entry.id   AF-A0A9P8C1C7-F1
#
_cell.length_a   1.000
_cell.length_b   1.000
_cell.length_c   1.000
_cell.angle_alpha   90.00
_cell.angle_beta   90.00
_cell.angle_gamma   90.00
#
_symmetry.space_group_name_H-M   'P 1'
#
loop_
_entity.id
_entity.type
_entity.pdbx_description
1 polymer ?
#
loop_
_entity_poly.entity_id
_entity_poly.type
_entity_poly.pdbx_seq_one_letter_code
_entity_poly.pdbx_strand_id
1 'polypeptide(L)'
;MHIPEPRARELRNYEVRLTYCNLKLTTTHQEELQIRCHSSIKMASDDEQYHPKDAVKSSVQASMVTGGAGLLIAAISNSLSKRNVGAWSVFTRGSGTIAAFTAAGGAYVFSRDAMANLREKDDAINFAVGGFFGGAVMGLRSLRTPTVLGLGAATAVALGAFEFTGSSLRGGAKDKDRDEFEYKEYLRKNRRIPIEETIAQIGEGRGIHAPGYDERRQQRIKENYGIDVPAKSTHTPS
;
A
#
# COMPACT_ATOMS: atom_id res chain seq x y z
N MET A 1 29.89 17.04 -68.49
CA MET A 1 28.74 17.78 -67.95
C MET A 1 28.79 17.64 -66.43
N HIS A 2 29.17 18.72 -65.76
CA HIS A 2 29.51 18.78 -64.35
C HIS A 2 28.20 18.97 -63.55
N ILE A 3 27.86 18.02 -62.68
CA ILE A 3 26.74 18.13 -61.74
C ILE A 3 27.35 18.06 -60.33
N PRO A 4 27.11 19.06 -59.46
CA PRO A 4 27.78 19.17 -58.17
C PRO A 4 27.31 18.11 -57.16
N GLU A 5 28.22 17.64 -56.30
CA GLU A 5 27.92 16.85 -55.10
C GLU A 5 27.51 17.75 -53.92
N PRO A 6 26.21 17.94 -53.66
CA PRO A 6 25.78 18.13 -52.27
C PRO A 6 24.64 17.18 -51.82
N ARG A 7 24.05 16.37 -52.71
CA ARG A 7 22.84 15.58 -52.39
C ARG A 7 23.06 14.21 -51.72
N ALA A 8 24.27 13.65 -51.71
CA ALA A 8 24.52 12.33 -51.12
C ALA A 8 24.54 12.34 -49.57
N ARG A 9 24.78 13.50 -48.96
CA ARG A 9 24.84 13.64 -47.49
C ARG A 9 23.46 13.85 -46.86
N GLU A 10 22.53 14.43 -47.61
CA GLU A 10 21.15 14.68 -47.17
C GLU A 10 20.31 13.40 -47.14
N LEU A 11 20.40 12.56 -48.19
CA LEU A 11 19.63 11.31 -48.26
C LEU A 11 20.01 10.31 -47.16
N ARG A 12 21.29 10.22 -46.77
CA ARG A 12 21.71 9.41 -45.61
C ARG A 12 21.17 9.94 -44.28
N ASN A 13 21.04 11.26 -44.12
CA ASN A 13 20.47 11.84 -42.91
C ASN A 13 18.94 11.62 -42.81
N TYR A 14 18.24 11.53 -43.94
CA TYR A 14 16.81 11.18 -43.98
C TYR A 14 16.57 9.70 -43.66
N GLU A 15 17.37 8.78 -44.19
CA GLU A 15 17.25 7.35 -43.87
C GLU A 15 17.58 7.05 -42.40
N VAL A 16 18.61 7.69 -41.84
CA VAL A 16 18.94 7.58 -40.41
C VAL A 16 17.83 8.19 -39.55
N ARG A 17 17.27 9.35 -39.91
CA ARG A 17 16.11 9.92 -39.19
C ARG A 17 14.89 9.02 -39.26
N LEU A 18 14.63 8.36 -40.38
CA LEU A 18 13.50 7.44 -40.55
C LEU A 18 13.70 6.15 -39.74
N THR A 19 14.92 5.63 -39.62
CA THR A 19 15.20 4.48 -38.73
C THR A 19 15.07 4.87 -37.26
N TYR A 20 15.58 6.03 -36.84
CA TYR A 20 15.42 6.50 -35.45
C TYR A 20 13.97 6.87 -35.12
N CYS A 21 13.19 7.37 -36.07
CA CYS A 21 11.76 7.66 -35.89
C CYS A 21 10.96 6.37 -35.78
N ASN A 22 11.20 5.38 -36.66
CA ASN A 22 10.53 4.08 -36.59
C ASN A 22 10.93 3.28 -35.32
N LEU A 23 12.19 3.35 -34.88
CA LEU A 23 12.62 2.72 -33.64
C LEU A 23 11.95 3.38 -32.41
N LYS A 24 11.89 4.72 -32.38
CA LYS A 24 11.14 5.46 -31.33
C LYS A 24 9.64 5.13 -31.35
N LEU A 25 9.02 5.03 -32.52
CA LEU A 25 7.60 4.70 -32.67
C LEU A 25 7.29 3.28 -32.17
N THR A 26 8.17 2.30 -32.37
CA THR A 26 8.00 0.94 -31.83
C THR A 26 8.17 0.86 -30.32
N THR A 27 9.08 1.65 -29.73
CA THR A 27 9.29 1.67 -28.27
C THR A 27 8.17 2.43 -27.55
N THR A 28 7.69 3.55 -28.11
CA THR A 28 6.60 4.33 -27.48
C THR A 28 5.26 3.61 -27.58
N HIS A 29 4.98 2.87 -28.67
CA HIS A 29 3.76 2.06 -28.75
C HIS A 29 3.79 0.84 -27.82
N GLN A 30 4.95 0.22 -27.58
CA GLN A 30 5.12 -0.84 -26.58
C GLN A 30 4.93 -0.31 -25.16
N GLU A 31 5.44 0.88 -24.83
CA GLU A 31 5.21 1.55 -23.54
C GLU A 31 3.74 1.96 -23.37
N GLU A 32 3.08 2.50 -24.38
CA GLU A 32 1.66 2.86 -24.28
C GLU A 32 0.72 1.65 -24.19
N LEU A 33 1.05 0.53 -24.84
CA LEU A 33 0.32 -0.74 -24.68
C LEU A 33 0.57 -1.37 -23.32
N GLN A 34 1.79 -1.32 -22.78
CA GLN A 34 2.05 -1.77 -21.40
C GLN A 34 1.32 -0.88 -20.38
N ILE A 35 1.26 0.43 -20.58
CA ILE A 35 0.53 1.37 -19.70
C ILE A 35 -0.98 1.15 -19.80
N ARG A 36 -1.51 0.89 -21.00
CA ARG A 36 -2.95 0.64 -21.22
C ARG A 36 -3.38 -0.76 -20.74
N CYS A 37 -2.51 -1.77 -20.83
CA CYS A 37 -2.76 -3.09 -20.24
C CYS A 37 -2.59 -3.09 -18.71
N HIS A 38 -1.63 -2.34 -18.15
CA HIS A 38 -1.54 -2.14 -16.69
C HIS A 38 -2.73 -1.34 -16.14
N SER A 39 -3.28 -0.39 -16.91
CA SER A 39 -4.48 0.35 -16.50
C SER A 39 -5.76 -0.46 -16.71
N SER A 40 -5.80 -1.37 -17.69
CA SER A 40 -6.96 -2.23 -17.95
C SER A 40 -7.08 -3.39 -16.95
N ILE A 41 -6.01 -3.79 -16.27
CA ILE A 41 -6.07 -4.76 -15.16
C ILE A 41 -6.69 -4.13 -13.90
N LYS A 42 -6.79 -2.79 -13.83
CA LYS A 42 -7.49 -2.10 -12.73
C LYS A 42 -9.01 -2.00 -12.91
N MET A 43 -9.57 -2.54 -13.99
CA MET A 43 -11.02 -2.56 -14.18
C MET A 43 -11.59 -3.89 -13.70
N ALA A 44 -12.49 -3.79 -12.71
CA ALA A 44 -13.40 -4.82 -12.22
C ALA A 44 -12.82 -5.86 -11.24
N SER A 45 -12.72 -5.48 -9.97
CA SER A 45 -12.88 -6.45 -8.88
C SER A 45 -13.47 -5.77 -7.65
N ASP A 46 -14.80 -5.70 -7.59
CA ASP A 46 -15.57 -5.46 -6.35
C ASP A 46 -15.66 -6.77 -5.53
N ASP A 47 -14.51 -7.44 -5.46
CA ASP A 47 -14.09 -8.61 -4.68
C ASP A 47 -12.56 -8.52 -4.77
N GLU A 48 -11.88 -7.93 -3.78
CA GLU A 48 -10.41 -7.72 -3.80
C GLU A 48 -9.66 -9.07 -3.82
N GLN A 49 -9.62 -9.70 -4.99
CA GLN A 49 -8.88 -10.93 -5.24
C GLN A 49 -7.40 -10.57 -5.14
N TYR A 50 -6.77 -11.02 -4.05
CA TYR A 50 -5.36 -10.78 -3.81
C TYR A 50 -4.51 -11.35 -4.96
N HIS A 51 -3.68 -10.49 -5.54
CA HIS A 51 -2.70 -10.90 -6.54
C HIS A 51 -1.35 -11.14 -5.87
N PRO A 52 -0.79 -12.36 -5.98
CA PRO A 52 0.51 -12.67 -5.44
C PRO A 52 1.58 -11.71 -5.94
N LYS A 53 2.38 -11.17 -5.01
CA LYS A 53 3.46 -10.23 -5.30
C LYS A 53 4.80 -10.96 -5.28
N ASP A 54 5.64 -10.70 -6.28
CA ASP A 54 7.02 -11.18 -6.27
C ASP A 54 7.86 -10.32 -5.31
N ALA A 55 7.99 -10.81 -4.07
CA ALA A 55 8.70 -10.13 -2.99
C ALA A 55 10.20 -9.91 -3.27
N VAL A 56 10.83 -10.77 -4.09
CA VAL A 56 12.26 -10.65 -4.41
C VAL A 56 12.45 -9.56 -5.45
N LYS A 57 11.66 -9.59 -6.52
CA LYS A 57 11.74 -8.57 -7.57
C LYS A 57 11.38 -7.19 -7.03
N SER A 58 10.31 -7.08 -6.25
CA SER A 58 9.88 -5.81 -5.66
C SER A 58 10.89 -5.25 -4.67
N SER A 59 11.50 -6.09 -3.83
CA SER A 59 12.50 -5.67 -2.86
C SER A 59 13.81 -5.23 -3.53
N VAL A 60 14.25 -5.91 -4.59
CA VAL A 60 15.41 -5.48 -5.38
C VAL A 60 15.16 -4.12 -6.02
N GLN A 61 13.99 -3.92 -6.63
CA GLN A 61 13.62 -2.62 -7.21
C GLN A 61 13.56 -1.52 -6.14
N ALA A 62 12.95 -1.82 -4.99
CA ALA A 62 12.87 -0.88 -3.88
C ALA A 62 14.26 -0.54 -3.33
N SER A 63 15.13 -1.53 -3.13
CA SER A 63 16.52 -1.34 -2.72
C SER A 63 17.31 -0.50 -3.70
N MET A 64 17.08 -0.65 -5.02
CA MET A 64 17.72 0.21 -6.02
C MET A 64 17.27 1.67 -5.87
N VAL A 65 15.96 1.91 -5.71
CA VAL A 65 15.42 3.26 -5.53
C VAL A 65 15.91 3.90 -4.23
N THR A 66 15.82 3.18 -3.10
CA THR A 66 16.26 3.72 -1.80
C THR A 66 17.77 3.81 -1.70
N GLY A 67 18.52 2.90 -2.32
CA GLY A 67 19.98 2.97 -2.44
C GLY A 67 20.44 4.18 -3.25
N GLY A 68 19.74 4.48 -4.35
CA GLY A 68 19.95 5.71 -5.12
C GLY A 68 19.70 6.97 -4.29
N ALA A 69 18.61 7.01 -3.52
CA ALA A 69 18.34 8.10 -2.59
C ALA A 69 19.42 8.21 -1.49
N GLY A 70 19.90 7.08 -0.97
CA GLY A 70 20.99 7.02 -0.01
C GLY A 70 22.32 7.55 -0.57
N LEU A 71 22.60 7.30 -1.85
CA LEU A 71 23.75 7.85 -2.56
C LEU A 71 23.64 9.37 -2.67
N LEU A 72 22.47 9.88 -3.05
CA LEU A 72 22.24 11.33 -3.10
C LEU A 72 22.43 11.99 -1.73
N ILE A 73 21.90 11.39 -0.67
CA ILE A 73 22.11 11.88 0.71
C ILE A 73 23.58 11.84 1.09
N ALA A 74 24.30 10.75 0.75
CA ALA A 74 25.73 10.65 0.98
C ALA A 74 26.51 11.74 0.23
N ALA A 75 26.16 12.02 -1.02
CA ALA A 75 26.77 13.07 -1.83
C ALA A 75 26.53 14.47 -1.24
N ILE A 76 25.31 14.76 -0.78
CA ILE A 76 24.96 16.02 -0.10
C ILE A 76 25.79 16.16 1.18
N SER A 77 25.84 15.11 2.00
CA SER A 77 26.64 15.11 3.24
C SER A 77 28.13 15.33 2.98
N ASN A 78 28.62 14.84 1.84
CA ASN A 78 29.99 15.03 1.40
C ASN A 78 30.26 16.48 0.97
N SER A 79 29.33 17.09 0.23
CA SER A 79 29.42 18.48 -0.19
C SER A 79 29.35 19.48 0.97
N LEU A 80 28.64 19.12 2.07
CA LEU A 80 28.51 19.94 3.27
C LEU A 80 29.62 19.68 4.31
N SER A 81 30.58 18.79 4.01
CA SER A 81 31.69 18.48 4.91
C SER A 81 32.61 19.70 5.07
N LYS A 82 32.90 20.07 6.33
CA LYS A 82 33.85 21.15 6.66
C LYS A 82 35.31 20.83 6.29
N ARG A 83 35.62 19.57 5.99
CA ARG A 83 36.96 19.12 5.57
C ARG A 83 36.95 18.86 4.07
N ASN A 84 38.05 19.21 3.38
CA ASN A 84 38.22 18.89 1.96
C ASN A 84 38.26 17.37 1.79
N VAL A 85 37.14 16.81 1.32
CA VAL A 85 36.95 15.38 1.12
C VAL A 85 36.76 15.15 -0.38
N GLY A 86 37.73 14.48 -1.01
CA GLY A 86 37.69 14.23 -2.45
C GLY A 86 36.50 13.34 -2.85
N ALA A 87 36.10 13.31 -4.11
CA ALA A 87 34.90 12.60 -4.59
C ALA A 87 34.80 11.12 -4.14
N TRP A 88 35.94 10.48 -3.87
CA TRP A 88 35.99 9.08 -3.40
C TRP A 88 35.40 8.86 -2.00
N SER A 89 35.24 9.92 -1.20
CA SER A 89 34.64 9.86 0.14
C SER A 89 33.16 9.50 0.13
N VAL A 90 32.43 9.76 -0.97
CA VAL A 90 31.01 9.41 -1.08
C VAL A 90 30.82 7.90 -0.96
N PHE A 91 31.69 7.12 -1.59
CA PHE A 91 31.61 5.66 -1.55
C PHE A 91 32.31 5.08 -0.33
N THR A 92 33.45 5.64 0.11
CA THR A 92 34.18 5.09 1.26
C THR A 92 33.54 5.47 2.60
N ARG A 93 33.21 6.74 2.83
CA ARG A 93 32.57 7.22 4.07
C ARG A 93 31.04 7.17 4.00
N GLY A 94 30.45 7.38 2.83
CA GLY A 94 29.00 7.34 2.63
C GLY A 94 28.43 5.94 2.37
N SER A 95 29.27 4.90 2.25
CA SER A 95 28.81 3.51 2.12
C SER A 95 27.82 3.10 3.21
N GLY A 96 28.04 3.55 4.45
CA GLY A 96 27.17 3.22 5.57
C GLY A 96 25.75 3.79 5.43
N THR A 97 25.60 5.01 4.91
CA THR A 97 24.28 5.59 4.65
C THR A 97 23.63 4.91 3.45
N ILE A 98 24.37 4.71 2.36
CA ILE A 98 23.88 4.00 1.17
C ILE A 98 23.36 2.61 1.55
N ALA A 99 24.16 1.83 2.29
CA ALA A 99 23.80 0.50 2.75
C ALA A 99 22.57 0.53 3.68
N ALA A 100 22.50 1.47 4.62
CA ALA A 100 21.35 1.59 5.52
C ALA A 100 20.04 1.87 4.77
N PHE A 101 20.03 2.80 3.81
CA PHE A 101 18.85 3.10 3.00
C PHE A 101 18.47 1.94 2.06
N THR A 102 19.47 1.30 1.44
CA THR A 102 19.26 0.13 0.56
C THR A 102 18.63 -1.02 1.33
N ALA A 103 19.19 -1.35 2.51
CA ALA A 103 18.76 -2.45 3.34
C ALA A 103 17.39 -2.17 3.99
N ALA A 104 17.16 -0.94 4.47
CA ALA A 104 15.86 -0.56 5.05
C ALA A 104 14.73 -0.63 4.00
N GLY A 105 14.97 -0.11 2.79
CA GLY A 105 13.99 -0.16 1.70
C GLY A 105 13.71 -1.59 1.22
N GLY A 106 14.75 -2.40 1.07
CA GLY A 106 14.63 -3.81 0.70
C GLY A 106 13.88 -4.63 1.75
N ALA A 107 14.27 -4.51 3.02
CA ALA A 107 13.64 -5.23 4.13
C ALA A 107 12.16 -4.83 4.29
N TYR A 108 11.85 -3.55 4.15
CA TYR A 108 10.48 -3.04 4.19
C TYR A 108 9.59 -3.68 3.11
N VAL A 109 10.02 -3.64 1.84
CA VAL A 109 9.23 -4.16 0.73
C VAL A 109 9.20 -5.69 0.72
N PHE A 110 10.29 -6.34 1.08
CA PHE A 110 10.32 -7.79 1.18
C PHE A 110 9.33 -8.30 2.24
N SER A 111 9.38 -7.73 3.44
CA SER A 111 8.54 -8.20 4.55
C SER A 111 7.06 -7.86 4.36
N ARG A 112 6.72 -6.68 3.81
CA ARG A 112 5.32 -6.37 3.50
C ARG A 112 4.74 -7.32 2.44
N ASP A 113 5.50 -7.64 1.38
CA ASP A 113 5.03 -8.48 0.28
C ASP A 113 4.98 -9.95 0.69
N ALA A 114 5.94 -10.40 1.52
CA ALA A 114 5.90 -11.72 2.14
C ALA A 114 4.66 -11.89 3.05
N MET A 115 4.33 -10.88 3.86
CA MET A 115 3.15 -10.91 4.73
C MET A 115 1.85 -10.86 3.92
N ALA A 116 1.81 -10.07 2.86
CA ALA A 116 0.68 -10.01 1.96
C ALA A 116 0.43 -11.37 1.28
N ASN A 117 1.49 -12.05 0.83
CA ASN A 117 1.38 -13.37 0.21
C ASN A 117 0.91 -14.45 1.21
N LEU A 118 1.34 -14.38 2.47
CA LEU A 118 0.93 -15.34 3.51
C LEU A 118 -0.51 -15.16 3.98
N ARG A 119 -1.02 -13.93 3.94
CA ARG A 119 -2.37 -13.59 4.40
C ARG A 119 -3.38 -13.51 3.27
N GLU A 120 -2.90 -13.55 2.03
CA GLU A 120 -3.69 -13.32 0.80
C GLU A 120 -4.58 -12.08 0.92
N LYS A 121 -4.07 -11.04 1.58
CA LYS A 121 -4.80 -9.80 1.91
C LYS A 121 -3.83 -8.64 1.94
N ASP A 122 -4.24 -7.49 1.41
CA ASP A 122 -3.49 -6.24 1.45
C ASP A 122 -4.08 -5.31 2.53
N ASP A 123 -3.58 -5.44 3.77
CA ASP A 123 -4.05 -4.63 4.91
C ASP A 123 -2.93 -3.76 5.51
N ALA A 124 -3.31 -2.78 6.34
CA ALA A 124 -2.42 -1.95 7.16
C ALA A 124 -1.43 -2.74 8.03
N ILE A 125 -1.78 -3.97 8.44
CA ILE A 125 -0.89 -4.85 9.22
C ILE A 125 0.37 -5.22 8.40
N ASN A 126 0.24 -5.39 7.07
CA ASN A 126 1.39 -5.73 6.23
C ASN A 126 2.39 -4.56 6.16
N PHE A 127 1.87 -3.33 6.11
CA PHE A 127 2.66 -2.11 6.13
C PHE A 127 3.29 -1.86 7.51
N ALA A 128 2.59 -2.19 8.60
CA ALA A 128 3.15 -2.13 9.95
C ALA A 128 4.32 -3.11 10.13
N VAL A 129 4.17 -4.36 9.67
CA VAL A 129 5.24 -5.37 9.71
C VAL A 129 6.41 -4.95 8.80
N GLY A 130 6.10 -4.49 7.59
CA GLY A 130 7.06 -3.87 6.68
C GLY A 130 7.87 -2.78 7.36
N GLY A 131 7.16 -1.83 7.98
CA GLY A 131 7.71 -0.70 8.69
C GLY A 131 8.63 -1.12 9.82
N PHE A 132 8.19 -2.10 10.63
CA PHE A 132 8.99 -2.65 11.71
C PHE A 132 10.36 -3.14 11.21
N PHE A 133 10.39 -3.96 10.15
CA PHE A 133 11.65 -4.48 9.62
C PHE A 133 12.49 -3.41 8.95
N GLY A 134 11.88 -2.49 8.19
CA GLY A 134 12.61 -1.35 7.60
C GLY A 134 13.26 -0.45 8.64
N GLY A 135 12.52 -0.09 9.70
CA GLY A 135 13.02 0.73 10.81
C GLY A 135 14.02 0.01 11.69
N ALA A 136 13.81 -1.29 11.95
CA ALA A 136 14.76 -2.12 12.68
C ALA A 136 16.11 -2.19 11.95
N VAL A 137 16.11 -2.41 10.63
CA VAL A 137 17.33 -2.45 9.81
C VAL A 137 18.05 -1.10 9.81
N MET A 138 17.32 0.02 9.75
CA MET A 138 17.93 1.34 9.90
C MET A 138 18.55 1.54 11.29
N GLY A 139 17.93 0.99 12.34
CA GLY A 139 18.43 1.01 13.71
C GLY A 139 19.61 0.08 13.99
N LEU A 140 19.83 -0.96 13.18
CA LEU A 140 20.96 -1.90 13.34
C LEU A 140 22.31 -1.19 13.26
N ARG A 141 22.39 -0.04 12.58
CA ARG A 141 23.61 0.78 12.49
C ARG A 141 24.12 1.24 13.86
N SER A 142 23.23 1.38 14.85
CA SER A 142 23.54 1.79 16.22
C SER A 142 23.97 0.63 17.12
N LEU A 143 23.84 -0.63 16.67
CA LEU A 143 24.21 -1.86 17.40
C LEU A 143 23.62 -1.95 18.83
N ARG A 144 22.50 -1.27 19.07
CA ARG A 144 21.82 -1.24 20.36
C ARG A 144 20.43 -1.83 20.20
N THR A 145 20.16 -2.91 20.92
CA THR A 145 18.85 -3.58 20.94
C THR A 145 17.67 -2.63 21.21
N PRO A 146 17.72 -1.67 22.16
CA PRO A 146 16.59 -0.76 22.36
C PRO A 146 16.39 0.21 21.18
N THR A 147 17.46 0.59 20.48
CA THR A 147 17.36 1.49 19.32
C THR A 147 16.73 0.78 18.12
N VAL A 148 17.06 -0.50 17.92
CA VAL A 148 16.47 -1.33 16.87
C VAL A 148 14.97 -1.51 17.12
N LEU A 149 14.59 -1.90 18.33
CA LEU A 149 13.18 -2.10 18.69
C LEU A 149 12.40 -0.79 18.71
N GLY A 150 12.99 0.30 19.21
CA GLY A 150 12.36 1.61 19.26
C GLY A 150 12.09 2.18 17.87
N LEU A 151 13.08 2.16 16.96
CA LEU A 151 12.90 2.62 15.58
C LEU A 151 11.96 1.71 14.79
N GLY A 152 12.06 0.38 14.98
CA GLY A 152 11.13 -0.57 14.39
C GLY A 152 9.69 -0.30 14.83
N ALA A 153 9.43 -0.22 16.13
CA ALA A 153 8.08 0.03 16.66
C ALA A 153 7.53 1.40 16.22
N ALA A 154 8.35 2.46 16.28
CA ALA A 154 7.92 3.79 15.87
C ALA A 154 7.51 3.85 14.39
N THR A 155 8.32 3.24 13.51
CA THR A 155 8.03 3.18 12.06
C THR A 155 6.86 2.25 11.74
N ALA A 156 6.70 1.14 12.48
CA ALA A 156 5.55 0.24 12.35
C ALA A 156 4.23 0.96 12.63
N VAL A 157 4.17 1.72 13.74
CA VAL A 157 2.98 2.50 14.10
C VAL A 157 2.74 3.61 13.09
N ALA A 158 3.78 4.33 12.68
CA ALA A 158 3.65 5.43 11.73
C ALA A 158 3.14 4.95 10.35
N LEU A 159 3.72 3.89 9.79
CA LEU A 159 3.31 3.36 8.49
C LEU A 159 1.99 2.60 8.57
N GLY A 160 1.74 1.87 9.65
CA GLY A 160 0.45 1.23 9.89
C GLY A 160 -0.68 2.25 10.00
N ALA A 161 -0.47 3.35 10.72
CA ALA A 161 -1.43 4.44 10.80
C ALA A 161 -1.61 5.14 9.44
N PHE A 162 -0.52 5.37 8.71
CA PHE A 162 -0.57 5.98 7.38
C PHE A 162 -1.40 5.13 6.40
N GLU A 163 -1.19 3.82 6.37
CA GLU A 163 -1.97 2.91 5.53
C GLU A 163 -3.44 2.88 5.98
N PHE A 164 -3.67 2.82 7.29
CA PHE A 164 -5.02 2.86 7.84
C PHE A 164 -5.80 4.12 7.44
N THR A 165 -5.10 5.25 7.24
CA THR A 165 -5.70 6.50 6.74
C THR A 165 -5.86 6.56 5.21
N GLY A 166 -5.54 5.49 4.48
CA GLY A 166 -5.76 5.39 3.03
C GLY A 166 -4.52 5.62 2.17
N SER A 167 -3.31 5.44 2.72
CA SER A 167 -2.02 5.44 2.00
C SER A 167 -1.73 6.66 1.09
N SER A 168 -2.48 7.76 1.22
CA SER A 168 -2.42 8.90 0.31
C SER A 168 -2.31 10.21 1.07
N LEU A 169 -1.24 10.96 0.77
CA LEU A 169 -1.07 12.34 1.24
C LEU A 169 -1.88 13.35 0.39
N ARG A 170 -2.40 12.93 -0.76
CA ARG A 170 -3.14 13.79 -1.69
C ARG A 170 -4.66 13.77 -1.44
N GLY A 171 -5.10 13.09 -0.37
CA GLY A 171 -6.49 12.74 -0.14
C GLY A 171 -6.89 11.46 -0.87
N GLY A 172 -7.93 10.79 -0.38
CA GLY A 172 -8.52 9.64 -1.06
C GLY A 172 -8.97 10.08 -2.45
N ALA A 173 -8.49 9.40 -3.49
CA ALA A 173 -9.00 9.62 -4.82
C ALA A 173 -10.52 9.37 -4.77
N LYS A 174 -11.32 10.35 -5.19
CA LYS A 174 -12.73 10.08 -5.46
C LYS A 174 -12.75 9.01 -6.53
N ASP A 175 -13.15 7.83 -6.14
CA ASP A 175 -13.38 6.73 -7.04
C ASP A 175 -14.45 7.19 -8.02
N LYS A 176 -14.07 7.46 -9.28
CA LYS A 176 -14.99 7.96 -10.29
C LYS A 176 -15.96 6.87 -10.76
N ASP A 177 -15.62 5.62 -10.48
CA ASP A 177 -16.40 4.44 -10.86
C ASP A 177 -17.37 4.00 -9.77
N ARG A 178 -17.25 4.53 -8.53
CA ARG A 178 -18.28 4.33 -7.51
C ARG A 178 -19.51 5.13 -7.90
N ASP A 179 -20.65 4.47 -7.97
CA ASP A 179 -21.91 5.16 -8.17
C ASP A 179 -22.12 6.12 -6.99
N GLU A 180 -21.92 7.42 -7.26
CA GLU A 180 -22.11 8.46 -6.26
C GLU A 180 -23.53 8.45 -5.70
N PHE A 181 -24.50 7.95 -6.47
CA PHE A 181 -25.86 7.79 -6.02
C PHE A 181 -25.95 6.72 -4.93
N GLU A 182 -25.41 5.52 -5.17
CA GLU A 182 -25.41 4.40 -4.23
C GLU A 182 -24.61 4.71 -2.96
N TYR A 183 -23.44 5.35 -3.08
CA TYR A 183 -22.65 5.77 -1.92
C TYR A 183 -23.40 6.82 -1.07
N LYS A 184 -24.03 7.81 -1.70
CA LYS A 184 -24.83 8.81 -0.98
C LYS A 184 -26.12 8.18 -0.41
N GLU A 185 -26.69 7.17 -1.06
CA GLU A 185 -27.84 6.43 -0.54
C GLU A 185 -27.44 5.58 0.67
N TYR A 186 -26.29 4.90 0.64
CA TYR A 186 -25.68 4.21 1.78
C TYR A 186 -25.47 5.18 2.96
N LEU A 187 -24.86 6.34 2.72
CA LEU A 187 -24.68 7.36 3.76
C LEU A 187 -26.00 7.86 4.36
N ARG A 188 -27.07 7.94 3.56
CA ARG A 188 -28.41 8.32 4.03
C ARG A 188 -29.09 7.18 4.81
N LYS A 189 -28.94 5.92 4.36
CA LYS A 189 -29.47 4.71 5.01
C LYS A 189 -28.80 4.44 6.36
N ASN A 190 -27.53 4.83 6.52
CA ASN A 190 -26.79 4.72 7.78
C ASN A 190 -27.39 5.55 8.96
N ARG A 191 -28.44 6.36 8.73
CA ARG A 191 -29.16 7.07 9.82
C ARG A 191 -30.04 6.13 10.66
N ARG A 192 -30.56 5.05 10.07
CA ARG A 192 -31.37 4.03 10.77
C ARG A 192 -30.96 2.66 10.26
N ILE A 193 -30.11 1.99 11.04
CA ILE A 193 -29.66 0.63 10.77
C ILE A 193 -30.74 -0.33 11.30
N PRO A 194 -31.22 -1.30 10.50
CA PRO A 194 -32.17 -2.30 10.97
C PRO A 194 -31.58 -3.12 12.14
N ILE A 195 -32.43 -3.55 13.07
CA ILE A 195 -31.97 -4.21 14.30
C ILE A 195 -31.32 -5.56 14.00
N GLU A 196 -31.76 -6.24 12.95
CA GLU A 196 -31.22 -7.51 12.46
C GLU A 196 -29.77 -7.36 11.98
N GLU A 197 -29.45 -6.27 11.27
CA GLU A 197 -28.09 -5.99 10.80
C GLU A 197 -27.15 -5.61 11.95
N THR A 198 -27.67 -4.89 12.95
CA THR A 198 -26.92 -4.58 14.17
C THR A 198 -26.55 -5.86 14.94
N ILE A 199 -27.48 -6.82 15.01
CA ILE A 199 -27.25 -8.11 15.68
C ILE A 199 -26.26 -8.96 14.88
N ALA A 200 -26.34 -8.94 13.55
CA ALA A 200 -25.38 -9.66 12.71
C ALA A 200 -23.95 -9.14 12.87
N GLN A 201 -23.76 -7.82 13.04
CA GLN A 201 -22.43 -7.21 13.19
C GLN A 201 -21.87 -7.26 14.61
N ILE A 202 -22.70 -6.99 15.63
CA ILE A 202 -22.25 -6.84 17.04
C ILE A 202 -22.46 -8.13 17.85
N GLY A 203 -23.40 -8.98 17.44
CA GLY A 203 -23.88 -10.13 18.19
C GLY A 203 -24.96 -9.76 19.23
N GLU A 204 -25.72 -10.76 19.69
CA GLU A 204 -26.66 -10.58 20.80
C GLU A 204 -25.88 -10.38 22.12
N GLY A 205 -26.18 -9.32 22.87
CA GLY A 205 -25.50 -9.03 24.14
C GLY A 205 -25.45 -7.55 24.50
N ARG A 206 -25.07 -7.23 25.75
CA ARG A 206 -24.90 -5.85 26.27
C ARG A 206 -26.09 -4.91 26.00
N GLY A 207 -27.32 -5.43 26.14
CA GLY A 207 -28.55 -4.65 26.00
C GLY A 207 -29.16 -4.63 24.59
N ILE A 208 -28.55 -5.32 23.62
CA ILE A 208 -29.12 -5.51 22.28
C ILE A 208 -29.72 -6.91 22.21
N HIS A 209 -31.00 -7.00 21.87
CA HIS A 209 -31.78 -8.23 21.85
C HIS A 209 -32.48 -8.40 20.51
N ALA A 210 -32.42 -9.61 19.96
CA ALA A 210 -33.18 -9.94 18.76
C ALA A 210 -34.68 -10.01 19.07
N PRO A 211 -35.54 -9.79 18.06
CA PRO A 211 -36.97 -10.04 18.19
C PRO A 211 -37.22 -11.46 18.73
N GLY A 212 -38.15 -11.61 19.70
CA GLY A 212 -38.43 -12.88 20.36
C GLY A 212 -37.44 -13.29 21.47
N TYR A 213 -36.58 -12.40 21.94
CA TYR A 213 -35.67 -12.66 23.08
C TYR A 213 -36.43 -13.04 24.37
N ASP A 214 -37.56 -12.40 24.64
CA ASP A 214 -38.34 -12.64 25.87
C ASP A 214 -38.93 -14.06 25.92
N GLU A 215 -39.39 -14.58 24.79
CA GLU A 215 -39.91 -15.95 24.67
C GLU A 215 -38.80 -16.98 24.86
N ARG A 216 -37.64 -16.77 24.22
CA ARG A 216 -36.45 -17.62 24.40
C ARG A 216 -35.95 -17.58 25.85
N ARG A 217 -36.03 -16.41 26.51
CA ARG A 217 -35.67 -16.25 27.93
C ARG A 217 -36.66 -16.96 28.84
N GLN A 218 -37.96 -16.89 28.53
CA GLN A 218 -39.01 -17.57 29.29
C GLN A 218 -38.84 -19.09 29.21
N GLN A 219 -38.60 -19.64 28.02
CA GLN A 219 -38.31 -21.07 27.83
C GLN A 219 -37.09 -21.50 28.67
N ARG A 220 -35.98 -20.74 28.61
CA ARG A 220 -34.79 -21.02 29.43
C ARG A 220 -35.07 -20.96 30.94
N ILE A 221 -35.89 -20.03 31.41
CA ILE A 221 -36.22 -19.91 32.85
C ILE A 221 -37.16 -21.03 33.28
N LYS A 222 -38.11 -21.40 32.42
CA LYS A 222 -39.04 -22.50 32.67
C LYS A 222 -38.31 -23.84 32.74
N GLU A 223 -37.37 -24.09 31.84
CA GLU A 223 -36.53 -25.29 31.83
C GLU A 223 -35.58 -25.35 33.02
N ASN A 224 -34.93 -24.24 33.39
CA ASN A 224 -33.92 -24.23 34.45
C ASN A 224 -34.50 -24.17 35.86
N TYR A 225 -35.64 -23.51 36.05
CA TYR A 225 -36.16 -23.18 37.38
C TYR A 225 -37.61 -23.61 37.61
N GLY A 226 -38.33 -24.10 36.58
CA GLY A 226 -39.74 -24.49 36.71
C GLY A 226 -40.69 -23.33 37.02
N ILE A 227 -40.25 -22.08 36.81
CA ILE A 227 -41.02 -20.88 37.12
C ILE A 227 -41.65 -20.33 35.85
N ASP A 228 -42.98 -20.19 35.84
CA ASP A 228 -43.71 -19.52 34.77
C ASP A 228 -43.68 -18.00 34.98
N VAL A 229 -42.80 -17.33 34.24
CA VAL A 229 -42.69 -15.86 34.24
C VAL A 229 -43.66 -15.29 33.18
N PRO A 230 -44.49 -14.28 33.51
CA PRO A 230 -45.36 -13.64 32.53
C PRO A 230 -44.54 -12.92 31.47
N ALA A 231 -44.87 -13.13 30.19
CA ALA A 231 -44.23 -12.42 29.08
C ALA A 231 -44.55 -10.91 29.20
N LYS A 232 -43.51 -10.07 29.25
CA LYS A 232 -43.72 -8.63 29.05
C LYS A 232 -44.14 -8.41 27.60
N SER A 233 -45.18 -7.62 27.37
CA SER A 233 -45.67 -7.30 26.02
C SER A 233 -44.53 -6.72 25.18
N THR A 234 -44.24 -7.37 24.06
CA THR A 234 -43.25 -6.98 23.06
C THR A 234 -43.52 -5.54 22.61
N HIS A 235 -42.49 -4.70 22.64
CA HIS A 235 -42.53 -3.35 22.07
C HIS A 235 -42.69 -3.48 20.54
N THR A 236 -43.92 -3.38 20.04
CA THR A 236 -44.21 -3.24 18.61
C THR A 236 -43.76 -1.83 18.20
N PRO A 237 -42.85 -1.66 17.22
CA PRO A 237 -42.55 -0.33 16.70
C PRO A 237 -43.75 0.18 15.90
N SER A 238 -44.38 1.25 16.38
CA SER A 238 -45.30 2.10 15.60
C SER A 238 -44.51 3.04 14.69
#